data_AF-A0A0R0GIM7-F1
#
_entry.id   AF-A0A0R0GIM7-F1
#
_cell.length_a   1.000
_cell.length_b   1.000
_cell.length_c   1.000
_cell.angle_alpha   90.00
_cell.angle_beta   90.00
_cell.angle_gamma   90.00
#
_symmetry.space_group_name_H-M   'P 1'
#
loop_
_entity.id
_entity.type
_entity.pdbx_description
1 polymer ?
#
loop_
_entity_poly.entity_id
_entity_poly.type
_entity_poly.pdbx_seq_one_letter_code
_entity_poly.pdbx_strand_id
1 'polypeptide(L)'
;MSIKSFNNSFSNNHQRLGVALYCIIWLQVLVGIFRPQRGSKKRSLWFFARRVVGTAVSLLGVLNVFIGLQAYQEKTSKSITTWNILFTVQISLIVIFYLLQ
;
A
#
# COMPACT_ATOMS: atom_id res chain seq x y z
N MET A 1 -14.11 11.16 20.65
CA MET A 1 -13.61 11.92 19.48
C MET A 1 -14.73 11.99 18.45
N SER A 2 -15.08 13.18 17.94
CA SER A 2 -16.21 13.36 17.00
C SER A 2 -15.78 13.10 15.54
N ILE A 3 -16.69 12.61 14.70
CA ILE A 3 -16.48 12.48 13.24
C ILE A 3 -16.01 13.81 12.63
N LYS A 4 -16.45 14.95 13.18
CA LYS A 4 -16.07 16.29 12.70
C LYS A 4 -14.57 16.58 12.90
N SER A 5 -13.97 16.15 14.02
CA SER A 5 -12.53 16.30 14.23
C SER A 5 -11.72 15.26 13.45
N PHE A 6 -12.32 14.09 13.18
CA PHE A 6 -11.70 13.07 12.34
C PHE A 6 -11.46 13.62 10.93
N ASN A 7 -12.44 14.30 10.33
CA ASN A 7 -12.29 14.92 9.00
C ASN A 7 -11.13 15.92 8.93
N ASN A 8 -10.93 16.76 9.96
CA ASN A 8 -9.80 17.69 10.00
C ASN A 8 -8.43 17.00 10.09
N SER A 9 -8.38 15.80 10.66
CA SER A 9 -7.14 15.02 10.76
C SER A 9 -6.77 14.30 9.47
N PHE A 10 -7.65 14.25 8.45
CA PHE A 10 -7.38 13.63 7.14
C PHE A 10 -7.16 14.65 6.02
N SER A 11 -6.86 15.91 6.35
CA SER A 11 -6.49 16.91 5.34
C SER A 11 -5.20 16.54 4.60
N ASN A 12 -4.33 15.70 5.20
CA ASN A 12 -3.12 15.23 4.57
C ASN A 12 -3.38 14.00 3.68
N ASN A 13 -2.95 14.07 2.42
CA ASN A 13 -3.04 12.97 1.46
C ASN A 13 -2.36 11.68 1.95
N HIS A 14 -1.23 11.78 2.66
CA HIS A 14 -0.54 10.62 3.25
C HIS A 14 -1.45 9.85 4.22
N GLN A 15 -2.15 10.55 5.10
CA GLN A 15 -2.99 9.90 6.11
C GLN A 15 -4.19 9.20 5.47
N ARG A 16 -4.81 9.84 4.47
CA ARG A 16 -5.93 9.25 3.71
C ARG A 16 -5.49 7.98 2.98
N LEU A 17 -4.36 8.04 2.28
CA LEU A 17 -3.81 6.90 1.56
C LEU A 17 -3.39 5.79 2.54
N GLY A 18 -2.78 6.14 3.68
CA GLY A 18 -2.41 5.20 4.73
C GLY A 18 -3.59 4.42 5.29
N VAL A 19 -4.72 5.08 5.56
CA VAL A 19 -5.95 4.37 6.01
C VAL A 19 -6.51 3.49 4.91
N ALA A 20 -6.58 3.97 3.66
CA ALA A 20 -7.02 3.14 2.54
C ALA A 20 -6.14 1.89 2.38
N LEU A 21 -4.82 2.06 2.45
CA LEU A 21 -3.85 0.97 2.41
C LEU A 21 -4.08 -0.02 3.55
N TYR A 22 -4.30 0.46 4.78
CA TYR A 22 -4.58 -0.39 5.94
C TYR A 22 -5.84 -1.24 5.73
N CYS A 23 -6.92 -0.66 5.19
CA CYS A 23 -8.13 -1.40 4.84
C CYS A 23 -7.85 -2.48 3.77
N ILE A 24 -7.06 -2.17 2.75
CA ILE A 24 -6.74 -3.11 1.66
C ILE A 24 -5.82 -4.23 2.18
N ILE A 25 -4.88 -3.96 3.09
CA ILE A 25 -4.05 -4.99 3.74
C ILE A 25 -4.94 -6.00 4.47
N TRP A 26 -5.89 -5.52 5.28
CA TRP A 26 -6.86 -6.42 5.93
C TRP A 26 -7.70 -7.19 4.93
N LEU A 27 -8.14 -6.54 3.84
CA LEU A 27 -8.85 -7.22 2.75
C LEU A 27 -7.99 -8.32 2.12
N GLN A 28 -6.68 -8.10 1.93
CA GLN A 28 -5.75 -9.09 1.39
C GLN A 28 -5.65 -10.32 2.30
N VAL A 29 -5.56 -10.11 3.61
CA VAL A 29 -5.54 -11.18 4.61
C VAL A 29 -6.85 -11.97 4.56
N LEU A 30 -8.00 -11.29 4.57
CA LEU A 30 -9.31 -11.92 4.51
C LEU A 30 -9.50 -12.73 3.21
N VAL A 31 -9.17 -12.14 2.06
CA VAL A 31 -9.17 -12.86 0.77
C VAL A 31 -8.25 -14.08 0.86
N GLY A 32 -7.09 -13.97 1.50
CA GLY A 32 -6.19 -15.11 1.73
C GLY A 32 -6.82 -16.26 2.52
N ILE A 33 -7.55 -15.94 3.60
CA ILE A 33 -8.21 -16.89 4.50
C ILE A 33 -9.42 -17.55 3.83
N PHE A 34 -10.28 -16.77 3.15
CA PHE A 34 -11.49 -17.25 2.47
C PHE A 34 -11.21 -17.92 1.13
N ARG A 35 -10.22 -18.80 1.11
CA ARG A 35 -9.80 -19.59 -0.05
C ARG A 35 -10.92 -20.58 -0.44
N PRO A 36 -11.53 -20.48 -1.63
CA PRO A 36 -12.59 -21.39 -2.04
C PRO A 36 -12.06 -22.77 -2.42
N GLN A 37 -12.93 -23.79 -2.33
CA GLN A 37 -12.63 -25.18 -2.66
C GLN A 37 -12.19 -25.34 -4.13
N ARG A 38 -11.31 -26.32 -4.37
CA ARG A 38 -10.79 -26.67 -5.71
C ARG A 38 -11.96 -27.07 -6.63
N GLY A 39 -11.89 -26.72 -7.91
CA GLY A 39 -12.92 -27.03 -8.92
C GLY A 39 -14.13 -26.07 -8.97
N SER A 40 -14.32 -25.19 -7.98
CA SER A 40 -15.42 -24.21 -8.02
C SER A 40 -15.14 -23.05 -8.99
N LYS A 41 -16.16 -22.52 -9.68
CA LYS A 41 -16.03 -21.28 -10.49
C LYS A 41 -15.50 -20.10 -9.65
N LYS A 42 -15.86 -20.05 -8.36
CA LYS A 42 -15.37 -19.06 -7.39
C LYS A 42 -13.85 -19.07 -7.22
N ARG A 43 -13.18 -20.19 -7.53
CA ARG A 43 -11.72 -20.35 -7.44
C ARG A 43 -10.97 -19.41 -8.39
N SER A 44 -11.43 -19.29 -9.63
CA SER A 44 -10.81 -18.42 -10.63
C SER A 44 -10.94 -16.95 -10.22
N LEU A 45 -12.16 -16.55 -9.82
CA LEU A 45 -12.42 -15.21 -9.30
C LEU A 45 -11.54 -14.90 -8.08
N TRP A 46 -11.37 -15.86 -7.18
CA TRP A 46 -10.51 -15.71 -6.00
C TRP A 46 -9.04 -15.50 -6.37
N PHE A 47 -8.51 -16.24 -7.35
CA PHE A 47 -7.14 -16.04 -7.82
C PHE A 47 -6.95 -14.64 -8.42
N PHE A 48 -7.91 -14.19 -9.23
CA PHE A 48 -7.89 -12.84 -9.80
C PHE A 48 -7.97 -11.76 -8.72
N ALA A 49 -8.98 -11.84 -7.84
CA ALA A 49 -9.15 -10.89 -6.74
C ALA A 49 -7.92 -10.84 -5.84
N ARG A 50 -7.36 -12.00 -5.47
CA ARG A 50 -6.17 -12.04 -4.63
C ARG A 50 -4.95 -11.44 -5.32
N ARG A 51 -4.77 -11.70 -6.62
CA ARG A 51 -3.69 -11.09 -7.41
C ARG A 51 -3.84 -9.57 -7.45
N VAL A 52 -5.01 -9.08 -7.83
CA VAL A 52 -5.29 -7.62 -7.93
C VAL A 52 -5.11 -6.93 -6.58
N VAL A 53 -5.68 -7.49 -5.51
CA VAL A 53 -5.53 -6.93 -4.16
C VAL A 53 -4.06 -6.92 -3.74
N GLY A 54 -3.31 -8.00 -4.01
CA GLY A 54 -1.88 -8.04 -3.72
C GLY A 54 -1.07 -6.99 -4.47
N THR A 55 -1.29 -6.85 -5.78
CA THR A 55 -0.65 -5.80 -6.60
C THR A 55 -1.02 -4.41 -6.09
N ALA A 56 -2.29 -4.17 -5.73
CA ALA A 56 -2.74 -2.90 -5.20
C ALA A 56 -2.05 -2.56 -3.87
N VAL A 57 -1.93 -3.51 -2.94
CA VAL A 57 -1.22 -3.30 -1.66
C VAL A 57 0.24 -2.93 -1.91
N SER A 58 0.93 -3.64 -2.79
CA SER A 58 2.34 -3.34 -3.09
C SER A 58 2.51 -1.94 -3.69
N LEU A 59 1.71 -1.58 -4.70
CA LEU A 59 1.79 -0.27 -5.36
C LEU A 59 1.43 0.87 -4.42
N LEU A 60 0.30 0.75 -3.71
CA LEU A 60 -0.13 1.76 -2.75
C LEU A 60 0.84 1.87 -1.58
N GLY A 61 1.47 0.78 -1.15
CA GLY A 61 2.52 0.79 -0.13
C GLY A 61 3.70 1.66 -0.55
N VAL A 62 4.22 1.47 -1.78
CA VAL A 62 5.31 2.28 -2.33
C VAL A 62 4.91 3.76 -2.42
N LEU A 63 3.74 4.05 -2.98
CA LEU A 63 3.22 5.43 -3.09
C LEU A 63 3.05 6.09 -1.73
N ASN A 64 2.58 5.35 -0.72
CA ASN A 64 2.36 5.87 0.62
C ASN A 64 3.68 6.34 1.26
N VAL A 65 4.78 5.61 1.03
CA VAL A 65 6.10 5.98 1.55
C VAL A 65 6.59 7.28 0.91
N PHE A 66 6.52 7.41 -0.42
CA PHE A 66 6.95 8.65 -1.09
C PHE A 66 6.13 9.87 -0.70
N ILE A 67 4.79 9.73 -0.64
CA ILE A 67 3.90 10.82 -0.18
C ILE A 67 4.17 11.15 1.29
N GLY A 68 4.47 10.14 2.12
CA GLY A 68 4.85 10.34 3.52
C GLY A 68 6.17 11.08 3.68
N LEU A 69 7.18 10.74 2.87
CA LEU A 69 8.46 11.46 2.86
C LEU A 69 8.28 12.90 2.40
N GLN A 70 7.48 13.15 1.36
CA GLN A 70 7.16 14.52 0.93
C GLN A 70 6.48 15.33 2.05
N ALA A 71 5.48 14.75 2.71
CA ALA A 71 4.82 15.38 3.86
C ALA A 71 5.79 15.65 5.03
N TYR A 72 6.77 14.77 5.25
CA TYR A 72 7.83 14.97 6.24
C TYR A 72 8.74 16.15 5.87
N GLN A 73 9.15 16.26 4.60
CA GLN A 73 9.95 17.38 4.13
C GLN A 73 9.20 18.70 4.33
N GLU A 74 7.93 18.76 3.94
CA GLU A 74 7.11 19.98 4.10
C GLU A 74 6.97 20.38 5.57
N LYS A 75 6.81 19.41 6.47
CA LYS A 75 6.61 19.70 7.90
C LYS A 75 7.88 20.05 8.65
N THR A 76 9.02 19.48 8.26
CA THR A 76 10.29 19.63 9.01
C THR A 76 11.33 20.48 8.29
N SER A 77 11.09 20.84 7.02
CA SER A 77 12.06 21.49 6.12
C SER A 77 13.40 20.75 6.00
N LYS A 78 13.45 19.47 6.37
CA LYS A 78 14.63 18.62 6.23
C LYS A 78 14.65 17.95 4.87
N SER A 79 15.84 17.85 4.28
CA SER A 79 16.04 17.10 3.04
C SER A 79 15.69 15.62 3.23
N ILE A 80 14.89 15.09 2.30
CA ILE A 80 14.54 13.66 2.20
C ILE A 80 15.30 12.94 1.09
N THR A 81 16.21 13.64 0.39
CA THR A 81 16.88 13.10 -0.81
C THR A 81 17.55 11.76 -0.53
N THR A 82 18.26 11.63 0.58
CA THR A 82 18.91 10.37 0.98
C THR A 82 17.89 9.25 1.15
N TRP A 83 16.76 9.50 1.82
CA TRP A 83 15.70 8.51 2.03
C TRP A 83 15.02 8.10 0.72
N ASN A 84 14.74 9.08 -0.16
CA ASN A 84 14.15 8.80 -1.47
C ASN A 84 15.08 7.93 -2.33
N ILE A 85 16.39 8.22 -2.35
CA ILE A 85 17.36 7.41 -3.10
C ILE A 85 17.40 5.99 -2.54
N LEU A 86 17.56 5.84 -1.22
CA LEU A 86 17.62 4.53 -0.57
C LEU A 86 16.37 3.69 -0.86
N PHE A 87 15.19 4.29 -0.73
CA PHE A 87 13.94 3.59 -0.98
C PHE A 87 13.75 3.24 -2.46
N THR A 88 14.14 4.13 -3.37
CA THR A 88 14.08 3.86 -4.82
C THR A 88 15.01 2.71 -5.21
N VAL A 89 16.23 2.67 -4.69
CA VAL A 89 17.18 1.57 -4.91
C VAL A 89 16.59 0.26 -4.36
N GLN A 90 16.06 0.28 -3.15
CA GLN A 90 15.42 -0.90 -2.54
C GLN A 90 14.28 -1.44 -3.41
N ILE A 91 13.34 -0.59 -3.84
CA ILE A 91 12.23 -1.01 -4.70
C ILE A 91 12.73 -1.52 -6.05
N SER A 92 13.73 -0.87 -6.65
CA SER A 92 14.34 -1.31 -7.91
C SER A 92 14.94 -2.71 -7.78
N LEU A 93 15.67 -2.98 -6.70
CA LEU A 93 16.22 -4.31 -6.42
C LEU A 93 15.11 -5.35 -6.25
N ILE A 94 14.06 -5.04 -5.49
CA ILE A 94 12.91 -5.96 -5.31
C ILE A 94 12.26 -6.29 -6.66
N VAL A 95 12.06 -5.28 -7.52
CA VAL A 95 11.47 -5.48 -8.85
C VAL A 95 12.38 -6.33 -9.74
N ILE A 96 13.70 -6.07 -9.74
CA ILE A 96 14.67 -6.87 -10.49
C ILE A 96 14.64 -8.32 -10.01
N PHE A 97 14.72 -8.57 -8.70
CA PHE A 97 14.65 -9.93 -8.16
C PHE A 97 13.32 -10.62 -8.48
N TYR A 98 12.20 -9.89 -8.43
CA TYR A 98 10.90 -10.43 -8.78
C TYR A 98 10.78 -10.82 -10.26
N LEU A 99 11.40 -10.05 -11.17
CA LEU A 99 11.39 -10.33 -12.61
C LEU A 99 12.37 -11.43 -13.02
N LEU A 100 13.42 -11.66 -12.23
CA LEU A 100 14.43 -12.71 -12.47
C LEU A 100 14.06 -14.07 -11.86
N GLN A 101 12.96 -14.16 -11.10
CA GLN A 101 12.45 -15.39 -10.49
C GLN A 101 11.51 -16.15 -11.44
#